data_AF-X1GBV8-F1
#
_entry.id   AF-X1GBV8-F1
#
_cell.length_a   1.000
_cell.length_b   1.000
_cell.length_c   1.000
_cell.angle_alpha   90.00
_cell.angle_beta   90.00
_cell.angle_gamma   90.00
#
_symmetry.space_group_name_H-M   'P 1'
#
loop_
_entity.id
_entity.type
_entity.pdbx_description
1 polymer ?
#
loop_
_entity_poly.entity_id
_entity_poly.type
_entity_poly.pdbx_seq_one_letter_code
_entity_poly.pdbx_strand_id
1 'polypeptide(L)' 'MEAIKKVRELAPQKFIVADLKTLDVGKLEVDFAFDATADGVVASGLAAISSIDKFLLEAKRMSIYGFVDTMEVDDPIA' A
#
# COMPACT_ATOMS: atom_id res chain seq x y z
N MET A 1 6.62 2.14 10.89
CA MET A 1 6.87 3.15 9.83
C MET A 1 8.28 3.74 9.83
N GLU A 2 9.00 3.78 10.95
CA GLU A 2 10.38 4.32 11.01
C GLU A 2 11.37 3.69 10.01
N ALA A 3 11.20 2.41 9.67
CA ALA A 3 12.01 1.76 8.64
C ALA A 3 11.89 2.45 7.27
N ILE A 4 10.67 2.83 6.86
CA ILE A 4 10.42 3.50 5.58
C ILE A 4 11.09 4.88 5.56
N LYS A 5 10.96 5.65 6.66
CA LYS A 5 11.64 6.95 6.81
C LYS A 5 13.15 6.82 6.67
N LYS A 6 13.74 5.81 7.32
CA LYS A 6 15.18 5.55 7.23
C LYS A 6 15.61 5.13 5.81
N VAL A 7 14.78 4.37 5.10
CA VAL A 7 15.02 4.06 3.68
C VAL A 7 14.95 5.32 2.82
N ARG A 8 13.98 6.22 3.05
CA ARG A 8 13.89 7.52 2.34
C ARG A 8 15.14 8.38 2.58
N GLU A 9 15.63 8.45 3.81
CA GLU A 9 16.88 9.17 4.13
C GLU A 9 18.08 8.63 3.36
N LEU A 10 18.21 7.30 3.27
CA LEU A 10 19.31 6.63 2.57
C LEU A 10 19.17 6.68 1.04
N ALA A 11 17.93 6.76 0.53
CA ALA A 11 17.61 6.65 -0.88
C ALA A 11 16.55 7.67 -1.33
N PRO A 12 16.83 9.00 -1.24
CA PRO A 12 15.83 10.06 -1.37
C PRO A 12 15.12 10.09 -2.73
N GLN A 13 15.79 9.67 -3.80
CA GLN A 13 15.24 9.69 -5.16
C GLN A 13 14.72 8.33 -5.63
N LYS A 14 14.73 7.30 -4.78
CA LYS A 14 14.22 5.98 -5.13
C LYS A 14 12.72 5.92 -4.88
N PHE A 15 12.06 5.11 -5.69
CA PHE A 15 10.66 4.79 -5.51
C PHE A 15 10.53 3.73 -4.39
N ILE A 16 9.77 4.03 -3.35
CA ILE A 16 9.64 3.20 -2.15
C ILE A 16 8.22 2.63 -2.08
N VAL A 17 8.11 1.31 -2.05
CA VAL A 17 6.85 0.59 -1.87
C VAL A 17 6.78 0.04 -0.44
N ALA A 18 5.75 0.43 0.30
CA ALA A 18 5.41 -0.12 1.60
C ALA A 18 4.55 -1.38 1.43
N ASP A 19 5.20 -2.55 1.42
CA ASP A 19 4.51 -3.84 1.34
C ASP A 19 3.94 -4.24 2.71
N LEU A 20 2.77 -3.69 3.06
CA LEU A 20 2.09 -3.91 4.34
C LEU A 20 1.17 -5.14 4.33
N LYS A 21 0.77 -5.60 3.13
CA LYS A 21 -0.23 -6.67 2.94
C LYS A 21 -1.52 -6.39 3.72
N THR A 22 -2.02 -5.17 3.58
CA THR A 22 -3.26 -4.70 4.21
C THR A 22 -4.44 -5.63 3.92
N LEU A 23 -5.18 -6.02 4.97
CA LEU A 23 -6.38 -6.87 4.84
C LEU A 23 -7.70 -6.16 5.16
N ASP A 24 -7.72 -5.14 6.03
CA ASP A 24 -8.97 -4.55 6.53
C ASP A 24 -8.92 -3.03 6.66
N VAL A 25 -8.08 -2.50 7.56
CA VAL A 25 -8.05 -1.07 7.93
C VAL A 25 -7.27 -0.24 6.90
N GLY A 26 -7.66 -0.33 5.62
CA GLY A 26 -6.85 0.16 4.51
C GLY A 26 -6.62 1.66 4.51
N LYS A 27 -7.57 2.45 5.00
CA LYS A 27 -7.38 3.89 5.13
C LYS A 27 -6.20 4.23 6.05
N LEU A 28 -6.17 3.63 7.24
CA LEU A 28 -5.17 3.94 8.26
C LEU A 28 -3.76 3.51 7.80
N GLU A 29 -3.66 2.36 7.14
CA GLU A 29 -2.39 1.85 6.64
C GLU A 29 -1.84 2.68 5.47
N VAL A 30 -2.72 3.17 4.58
CA VAL A 30 -2.36 4.12 3.53
C VAL A 30 -1.86 5.44 4.13
N ASP A 31 -2.58 6.00 5.11
CA ASP A 31 -2.19 7.23 5.82
C ASP A 31 -0.79 7.07 6.43
N PHE A 32 -0.55 5.95 7.12
CA PHE A 32 0.75 5.68 7.73
C PHE A 32 1.89 5.49 6.71
N ALA A 33 1.62 4.87 5.56
CA ALA A 33 2.61 4.72 4.49
C ALA A 33 2.96 6.08 3.85
N PHE A 34 1.93 6.90 3.60
CA PHE A 34 2.09 8.26 3.08
C PHE A 34 2.89 9.15 4.03
N ASP A 35 2.50 9.19 5.32
CA ASP A 35 3.21 9.96 6.35
C ASP A 35 4.66 9.50 6.54
N ALA A 36 4.93 8.22 6.24
CA ALA A 36 6.27 7.66 6.24
C ALA A 36 7.07 7.95 4.95
N THR A 37 6.50 8.69 4.00
CA THR A 37 7.08 9.08 2.70
C THR A 37 7.21 7.95 1.68
N ALA A 38 6.39 6.90 1.79
CA ALA A 38 6.31 5.87 0.75
C ALA A 38 5.66 6.43 -0.52
N ASP A 39 6.12 5.97 -1.68
CA ASP A 39 5.53 6.32 -2.97
C ASP A 39 4.41 5.36 -3.38
N GLY A 40 4.34 4.18 -2.74
CA GLY A 40 3.23 3.26 -2.90
C GLY A 40 3.05 2.31 -1.73
N VAL A 41 1.92 1.62 -1.72
CA VAL A 41 1.47 0.77 -0.62
C VAL A 41 0.72 -0.45 -1.15
N VAL A 42 0.84 -1.58 -0.47
CA VAL A 42 0.33 -2.89 -0.95
C VAL A 42 -0.78 -3.42 -0.05
N ALA A 43 -1.94 -3.71 -0.65
CA ALA A 43 -3.01 -4.50 -0.03
C ALA A 43 -2.92 -5.97 -0.47
N SER A 44 -3.42 -6.89 0.34
CA SER A 44 -3.58 -8.29 -0.07
C SER A 44 -4.82 -8.44 -0.95
N GLY A 45 -4.70 -9.18 -2.04
CA GLY A 45 -5.80 -9.61 -2.89
C GLY A 45 -6.76 -10.60 -2.22
N LEU A 46 -6.38 -11.15 -1.06
CA LEU A 46 -7.25 -11.98 -0.22
C LEU A 46 -8.24 -11.14 0.61
N ALA A 47 -8.07 -9.82 0.66
CA ALA A 47 -8.99 -8.92 1.34
C ALA A 47 -10.36 -8.91 0.62
N ALA A 48 -11.41 -8.51 1.34
CA ALA A 48 -12.71 -8.27 0.72
C ALA A 48 -12.58 -7.18 -0.37
N ILE A 49 -13.25 -7.37 -1.52
CA ILE A 49 -13.22 -6.41 -2.64
C ILE A 49 -13.51 -4.98 -2.17
N SER A 50 -14.52 -4.81 -1.30
CA SER A 50 -14.87 -3.49 -0.76
C SER A 50 -13.77 -2.86 0.12
N SER A 51 -12.91 -3.66 0.74
CA SER A 51 -11.73 -3.17 1.47
C SER A 51 -10.62 -2.76 0.51
N ILE A 52 -10.40 -3.53 -0.55
CA ILE A 52 -9.44 -3.19 -1.63
C ILE A 52 -9.86 -1.89 -2.32
N ASP A 53 -11.14 -1.72 -2.65
CA ASP A 53 -11.66 -0.50 -3.29
C ASP A 53 -11.41 0.74 -2.42
N LYS A 54 -11.69 0.65 -1.10
CA LYS A 54 -11.44 1.74 -0.15
C LYS A 54 -9.95 2.05 -0.01
N PHE A 55 -9.12 1.01 0.03
CA PHE A 55 -7.67 1.14 0.07
C PHE A 55 -7.13 1.87 -1.17
N LEU A 56 -7.55 1.46 -2.37
CA LEU A 56 -7.12 2.07 -3.62
C LEU A 56 -7.65 3.50 -3.78
N LEU A 57 -8.89 3.76 -3.33
CA LEU A 57 -9.46 5.10 -3.29
C LEU A 57 -8.63 6.03 -2.39
N GLU A 58 -8.20 5.54 -1.22
CA GLU A 58 -7.39 6.32 -0.31
C GLU A 58 -5.98 6.56 -0.84
N ALA A 59 -5.32 5.54 -1.41
CA ALA A 59 -4.01 5.70 -2.03
C ALA A 59 -4.04 6.76 -3.13
N LYS A 60 -5.09 6.74 -3.96
CA LYS A 60 -5.34 7.77 -4.98
C LYS A 60 -5.57 9.14 -4.37
N ARG A 61 -6.34 9.25 -3.27
CA ARG A 61 -6.58 10.52 -2.56
C ARG A 61 -5.28 11.13 -2.03
N MET A 62 -4.36 10.30 -1.54
CA MET A 62 -3.05 10.73 -1.05
C MET A 62 -1.99 10.90 -2.14
N SER A 63 -2.34 10.66 -3.41
CA SER A 63 -1.42 10.73 -4.56
C SER A 63 -0.22 9.78 -4.45
N ILE A 64 -0.41 8.60 -3.88
CA ILE A 64 0.56 7.49 -3.89
C ILE A 64 -0.01 6.29 -4.65
N TYR A 65 0.86 5.38 -5.07
CA TYR A 65 0.47 4.20 -5.83
C TYR A 65 -0.13 3.13 -4.92
N GLY A 66 -1.35 2.67 -5.22
CA GLY A 66 -1.93 1.48 -4.60
C GLY A 66 -1.58 0.24 -5.42
N PHE A 67 -1.07 -0.79 -4.76
CA PHE A 67 -0.81 -2.10 -5.34
C PHE A 67 -1.68 -3.16 -4.66
N VAL A 68 -2.01 -4.21 -5.40
CA VAL A 68 -2.70 -5.39 -4.89
C VAL A 68 -1.78 -6.59 -5.08
N ASP A 69 -1.40 -7.23 -3.97
CA ASP A 69 -0.64 -8.48 -3.97
C ASP A 69 -1.59 -9.65 -4.14
N THR A 70 -1.54 -10.30 -5.30
CA THR A 70 -2.40 -11.43 -5.64
C THR A 70 -1.79 -12.79 -5.25
N MET A 71 -0.82 -12.81 -4.34
CA MET A 71 -0.31 -14.06 -3.77
C MET A 71 -1.45 -14.85 -3.11
N GLU A 72 -1.49 -16.15 -3.37
CA GLU A 72 -2.54 -17.09 -2.93
C GLU A 72 -3.97 -16.77 -3.42
N VAL A 73 -4.16 -15.83 -4.35
CA VAL A 73 -5.46 -15.63 -5.02
C VAL A 73 -5.64 -16.71 -6.09
N ASP A 74 -6.74 -17.47 -6.00
CA ASP A 74 -7.02 -18.61 -6.89
C ASP A 74 -7.02 -18.25 -8.39
N ASP A 75 -7.66 -17.13 -8.76
CA ASP A 75 -7.62 -16.57 -10.11
C ASP A 75 -7.36 -15.06 -10.07
N PRO A 76 -6.12 -14.62 -10.29
CA PRO A 76 -5.73 -13.21 -10.21
C PRO A 76 -6.04 -12.40 -11.49
N ILE A 77 -6.55 -13.04 -12.56
CA ILE A 77 -6.84 -12.39 -13.86
C ILE A 77 -8.35 -12.38 -14.19
N ALA A 78 -9.14 -13.27 -13.57
CA ALA A 78 -10.57 -13.45 -13.83
C ALA A 78 -11.43 -12.19 -13.79
#